data_AF-A0A955WHL2-F1
#
_entry.id   AF-A0A955WHL2-F1
#
_cell.length_a   1.000
_cell.length_b   1.000
_cell.length_c   1.000
_cell.angle_alpha   90.00
_cell.angle_beta   90.00
_cell.angle_gamma   90.00
#
_symmetry.space_group_name_H-M   'P 1'
#
loop_
_entity.id
_entity.type
_entity.pdbx_description
1 polymer ?
#
loop_
_entity_poly.entity_id
_entity_poly.type
_entity_poly.pdbx_seq_one_letter_code
_entity_poly.pdbx_strand_id
1 'polypeptide(L)'
;MRAALLVAVLALLGVFAVGCGDLTDEALAEAAPPIDCAAVDCAPKLGSSHFAGEPGAGLRFLPYPATRQDPRRDLGPVLIDILDHLPPSYGSTYYDEDPITHGHETSHGIHSDVRNNHNDTGRRANGFYVLDGRAVVIPEPGIRKSHVAPFVPQSLRGSRYTLYISGSPSWDDTPLYVFDEWNAYVNGGAVGVDMVQRGRWHRGWRDGVAGGIEFTIYALAVAMAVEQNDAAYFGRETQFKEFLAFNTKRAMTIFRAGRDMEPFRYDAQETLYNNLRSSADAEAMRAFARRLFGEAWANAVLFGDGLMPDDLQPPAEPDPGAGGPADTDGDGIADADDQCSASPAGRPVWTFGEWKGCASGQFKDAGLAGGGPDADGDGVPDAVDKCSGTAAGKVVWRQGDWLGCAGGQFRDADR
;
A
#
# COMPACT_ATOMS: atom_id res chain seq x y z
N MET A 1 -7.13 -21.17 21.29
CA MET A 1 -8.44 -21.87 21.18
C MET A 1 -9.51 -20.91 21.69
N ARG A 2 -10.49 -20.54 20.83
CA ARG A 2 -11.62 -19.58 21.03
C ARG A 2 -11.19 -18.10 20.98
N ALA A 3 -11.85 -17.17 20.29
CA ALA A 3 -13.17 -17.18 19.66
C ALA A 3 -13.19 -16.21 18.44
N ALA A 4 -13.51 -16.71 17.26
CA ALA A 4 -14.01 -15.89 16.15
C ALA A 4 -15.55 -15.95 16.20
N LEU A 5 -16.19 -14.80 16.38
CA LEU A 5 -17.64 -14.69 16.52
C LEU A 5 -18.29 -14.74 15.12
N LEU A 6 -18.95 -15.86 14.85
CA LEU A 6 -19.70 -16.15 13.62
C LEU A 6 -21.00 -15.34 13.57
N VAL A 7 -21.27 -14.66 12.44
CA VAL A 7 -22.64 -14.30 12.04
C VAL A 7 -22.86 -14.87 10.65
N ALA A 8 -23.67 -15.93 10.56
CA ALA A 8 -24.05 -16.59 9.31
C ALA A 8 -25.57 -16.70 9.23
N VAL A 9 -26.16 -16.32 8.10
CA VAL A 9 -27.58 -16.48 7.77
C VAL A 9 -27.71 -17.46 6.60
N LEU A 10 -28.53 -18.50 6.80
CA LEU A 10 -28.81 -19.61 5.89
C LEU A 10 -29.86 -19.26 4.83
N ALA A 11 -29.68 -19.76 3.60
CA ALA A 11 -30.77 -20.17 2.70
C ALA A 11 -30.31 -21.21 1.66
N LEU A 12 -31.25 -22.07 1.26
CA LEU A 12 -31.11 -23.41 0.68
C LEU A 12 -31.45 -23.49 -0.83
N LEU A 13 -30.87 -24.53 -1.47
CA LEU A 13 -31.33 -25.36 -2.62
C LEU A 13 -31.08 -24.94 -4.08
N GLY A 14 -30.56 -25.92 -4.87
CA GLY A 14 -31.00 -26.15 -6.26
C GLY A 14 -29.93 -26.54 -7.30
N VAL A 15 -29.63 -27.84 -7.38
CA VAL A 15 -28.80 -28.60 -8.36
C VAL A 15 -29.10 -28.29 -9.84
N PHE A 16 -28.08 -28.29 -10.74
CA PHE A 16 -27.99 -29.15 -11.96
C PHE A 16 -26.60 -29.09 -12.63
N ALA A 17 -26.15 -30.26 -13.09
CA ALA A 17 -24.84 -30.58 -13.67
C ALA A 17 -24.85 -30.58 -15.22
N VAL A 18 -23.65 -30.78 -15.80
CA VAL A 18 -23.25 -31.17 -17.18
C VAL A 18 -22.30 -30.10 -17.76
N GLY A 19 -21.13 -30.37 -18.34
CA GLY A 19 -20.37 -31.59 -18.66
C GLY A 19 -19.05 -31.19 -19.37
N CYS A 20 -18.04 -32.05 -19.28
CA CYS A 20 -16.67 -31.87 -19.81
C CYS A 20 -16.58 -31.70 -21.34
N GLY A 21 -15.55 -30.98 -21.78
CA GLY A 21 -14.96 -31.08 -23.11
C GLY A 21 -13.47 -30.72 -23.06
N ASP A 22 -12.62 -31.71 -23.34
CA ASP A 22 -11.16 -31.67 -23.33
C ASP A 22 -10.58 -30.70 -24.38
N LEU A 23 -9.50 -29.98 -24.02
CA LEU A 23 -8.57 -29.38 -24.98
C LEU A 23 -7.15 -29.79 -24.59
N THR A 24 -6.53 -30.53 -25.50
CA THR A 24 -5.24 -31.19 -25.39
C THR A 24 -4.07 -30.22 -25.52
N ASP A 25 -3.04 -30.46 -24.69
CA ASP A 25 -1.70 -29.89 -24.77
C ASP A 25 -1.04 -30.14 -26.14
N GLU A 26 -0.65 -29.07 -26.84
CA GLU A 26 0.51 -29.04 -27.77
C GLU A 26 0.69 -27.62 -28.37
N ALA A 27 1.51 -26.78 -27.72
CA ALA A 27 2.31 -25.71 -28.33
C ALA A 27 3.07 -24.91 -27.25
N LEU A 28 3.95 -25.58 -26.51
CA LEU A 28 5.01 -24.93 -25.74
C LEU A 28 6.34 -25.24 -26.43
N ALA A 29 7.08 -24.18 -26.77
CA ALA A 29 8.50 -24.10 -27.14
C ALA A 29 8.80 -23.61 -28.56
N GLU A 30 8.97 -22.29 -28.69
CA GLU A 30 10.10 -21.74 -29.45
C GLU A 30 10.52 -20.40 -28.81
N ALA A 31 11.68 -20.38 -28.16
CA ALA A 31 12.22 -19.19 -27.53
C ALA A 31 12.77 -18.25 -28.60
N ALA A 32 12.24 -17.03 -28.67
CA ALA A 32 12.78 -15.97 -29.52
C ALA A 32 14.22 -15.61 -29.06
N PRO A 33 15.13 -15.26 -29.99
CA PRO A 33 16.51 -14.93 -29.66
C PRO A 33 16.59 -13.65 -28.80
N PRO A 34 17.62 -13.53 -27.93
CA PRO A 34 17.78 -12.38 -27.06
C PRO A 34 18.01 -11.10 -27.87
N ILE A 35 17.29 -10.04 -27.49
CA ILE A 35 17.41 -8.70 -28.07
C ILE A 35 18.76 -8.10 -27.66
N ASP A 36 19.52 -7.62 -28.64
CA ASP A 36 20.77 -6.88 -28.43
C ASP A 36 20.45 -5.47 -27.90
N CYS A 37 20.65 -5.29 -26.59
CA CYS A 37 20.38 -4.04 -25.87
C CYS A 37 21.35 -2.89 -26.20
N ALA A 38 22.35 -3.08 -27.08
CA ALA A 38 23.26 -2.01 -27.47
C ALA A 38 22.73 -1.12 -28.61
N ALA A 39 21.67 -1.56 -29.31
CA ALA A 39 21.21 -0.93 -30.56
C ALA A 39 19.86 -0.18 -30.44
N VAL A 40 19.21 -0.19 -29.28
CA VAL A 40 17.91 0.45 -29.06
C VAL A 40 17.95 1.22 -27.75
N ASP A 41 17.46 2.45 -27.76
CA ASP A 41 17.34 3.32 -26.58
C ASP A 41 16.52 2.62 -25.47
N CYS A 42 17.24 1.97 -24.55
CA CYS A 42 16.70 1.20 -23.42
C CYS A 42 16.69 2.03 -22.14
N ALA A 43 16.14 3.25 -22.17
CA ALA A 43 15.54 3.75 -20.94
C ALA A 43 14.47 2.73 -20.52
N PRO A 44 14.49 2.17 -19.29
CA PRO A 44 13.47 1.22 -18.86
C PRO A 44 12.11 1.87 -19.04
N LYS A 45 11.26 1.30 -19.90
CA LYS A 45 9.89 1.75 -20.06
C LYS A 45 9.16 1.49 -18.73
N LEU A 46 9.09 2.52 -17.90
CA LEU A 46 8.37 2.51 -16.61
C LEU A 46 6.85 2.39 -16.79
N GLY A 47 6.34 2.43 -18.03
CA GLY A 47 4.91 2.31 -18.34
C GLY A 47 4.55 0.95 -18.91
N SER A 48 3.49 0.34 -18.35
CA SER A 48 2.66 -0.61 -19.10
C SER A 48 1.59 0.16 -19.88
N SER A 49 0.86 -0.51 -20.78
CA SER A 49 -0.30 0.09 -21.47
C SER A 49 -1.45 0.50 -20.52
N HIS A 50 -1.34 0.19 -19.23
CA HIS A 50 -2.36 0.45 -18.23
C HIS A 50 -2.09 1.67 -17.35
N PHE A 51 -0.87 2.22 -17.35
CA PHE A 51 -0.45 3.30 -16.46
C PHE A 51 0.09 4.50 -17.25
N ALA A 52 -0.29 5.72 -16.86
CA ALA A 52 0.21 6.96 -17.47
C ALA A 52 1.60 7.38 -16.93
N GLY A 53 2.17 6.61 -16.00
CA GLY A 53 3.43 6.83 -15.30
C GLY A 53 3.82 5.59 -14.48
N GLU A 54 4.53 5.77 -13.37
CA GLU A 54 4.83 4.66 -12.45
C GLU A 54 3.51 4.04 -11.94
N PRO A 55 3.38 2.70 -11.95
CA PRO A 55 2.21 2.03 -11.40
C PRO A 55 1.89 2.47 -9.97
N GLY A 56 0.67 2.95 -9.75
CA GLY A 56 0.17 3.45 -8.47
C GLY A 56 0.25 4.96 -8.31
N ALA A 57 1.05 5.67 -9.13
CA ALA A 57 1.17 7.12 -9.06
C ALA A 57 -0.09 7.85 -9.56
N GLY A 58 -0.92 7.20 -10.38
CA GLY A 58 -2.18 7.75 -10.86
C GLY A 58 -3.35 7.58 -9.88
N LEU A 59 -3.11 7.02 -8.69
CA LEU A 59 -4.15 6.77 -7.71
C LEU A 59 -4.74 8.08 -7.17
N ARG A 60 -6.06 8.25 -7.30
CA ARG A 60 -6.75 9.42 -6.76
C ARG A 60 -7.18 9.16 -5.32
N PHE A 61 -6.75 10.03 -4.41
CA PHE A 61 -7.15 9.97 -3.01
C PHE A 61 -8.38 10.84 -2.75
N LEU A 62 -9.27 10.31 -1.92
CA LEU A 62 -10.30 11.07 -1.23
C LEU A 62 -9.69 11.61 0.08
N PRO A 63 -9.72 12.94 0.33
CA PRO A 63 -9.37 13.48 1.64
C PRO A 63 -10.32 12.94 2.71
N TYR A 64 -9.76 12.39 3.78
CA TYR A 64 -10.48 11.78 4.88
C TYR A 64 -9.86 12.27 6.19
N PRO A 65 -10.20 13.48 6.67
CA PRO A 65 -9.51 14.12 7.79
C PRO A 65 -9.82 13.46 9.14
N ALA A 66 -8.91 13.61 10.10
CA ALA A 66 -9.08 13.13 11.46
C ALA A 66 -10.37 13.69 12.08
N THR A 67 -11.13 12.81 12.73
CA THR A 67 -12.40 13.15 13.38
C THR A 67 -12.26 13.25 14.90
N ARG A 68 -11.13 12.79 15.44
CA ARG A 68 -10.78 12.86 16.86
C ARG A 68 -9.28 13.01 17.08
N GLN A 69 -8.91 13.17 18.35
CA GLN A 69 -7.53 13.23 18.82
C GLN A 69 -7.37 12.24 19.98
N ASP A 70 -6.86 11.05 19.69
CA ASP A 70 -6.60 10.02 20.67
C ASP A 70 -5.48 10.49 21.61
N PRO A 71 -5.70 10.43 22.94
CA PRO A 71 -4.71 10.92 23.90
C PRO A 71 -3.50 9.99 24.05
N ARG A 72 -3.55 8.74 23.58
CA ARG A 72 -2.52 7.70 23.80
C ARG A 72 -1.38 7.79 22.80
N ARG A 73 -0.73 8.97 22.73
CA ARG A 73 0.34 9.27 21.75
C ARG A 73 1.56 8.36 21.87
N ASP A 74 1.70 7.62 22.97
CA ASP A 74 2.72 6.58 23.18
C ASP A 74 2.54 5.33 22.31
N LEU A 75 1.37 5.15 21.69
CA LEU A 75 1.06 4.03 20.79
C LEU A 75 1.69 4.12 19.39
N GLY A 76 2.50 5.16 19.13
CA GLY A 76 3.16 5.36 17.84
C GLY A 76 2.26 6.06 16.79
N PRO A 77 2.86 6.79 15.84
CA PRO A 77 2.13 7.61 14.89
C PRO A 77 1.20 6.81 13.97
N VAL A 78 1.55 5.58 13.59
CA VAL A 78 0.73 4.80 12.64
C VAL A 78 -0.58 4.37 13.27
N LEU A 79 -0.55 3.79 14.47
CA LEU A 79 -1.78 3.39 15.15
C LEU A 79 -2.61 4.62 15.49
N ILE A 80 -1.96 5.70 15.93
CA ILE A 80 -2.63 6.94 16.27
C ILE A 80 -3.30 7.59 15.07
N ASP A 81 -2.68 7.57 13.89
CA ASP A 81 -3.32 8.01 12.65
C ASP A 81 -4.61 7.21 12.39
N ILE A 82 -4.54 5.87 12.41
CA ILE A 82 -5.74 5.04 12.23
C ILE A 82 -6.81 5.36 13.28
N LEU A 83 -6.42 5.50 14.54
CA LEU A 83 -7.36 5.80 15.61
C LEU A 83 -8.01 7.18 15.41
N ASP A 84 -7.25 8.22 15.09
CA ASP A 84 -7.75 9.59 14.90
C ASP A 84 -8.78 9.71 13.75
N HIS A 85 -8.79 8.74 12.83
CA HIS A 85 -9.67 8.72 11.67
C HIS A 85 -10.92 7.84 11.84
N LEU A 86 -11.04 7.00 12.87
CA LEU A 86 -12.28 6.24 13.10
C LEU A 86 -13.43 7.19 13.52
N PRO A 87 -14.58 7.16 12.83
CA PRO A 87 -15.74 7.95 13.22
C PRO A 87 -16.14 7.74 14.68
N PRO A 88 -16.40 8.82 15.46
CA PRO A 88 -16.72 8.71 16.88
C PRO A 88 -17.98 7.88 17.16
N SER A 89 -18.91 7.80 16.21
CA SER A 89 -20.14 7.00 16.30
C SER A 89 -19.90 5.51 16.47
N TYR A 90 -18.73 5.00 16.09
CA TYR A 90 -18.38 3.58 16.29
C TYR A 90 -17.83 3.27 17.67
N GLY A 91 -17.58 4.27 18.53
CA GLY A 91 -17.13 4.07 19.90
C GLY A 91 -15.93 3.12 20.00
N SER A 92 -16.11 2.01 20.72
CA SER A 92 -15.10 0.96 20.91
C SER A 92 -15.36 -0.32 20.10
N THR A 93 -16.22 -0.27 19.08
CA THR A 93 -16.61 -1.47 18.29
C THR A 93 -15.41 -2.18 17.66
N TYR A 94 -14.39 -1.44 17.27
CA TYR A 94 -13.20 -1.94 16.57
C TYR A 94 -11.95 -2.01 17.45
N TYR A 95 -12.13 -1.96 18.77
CA TYR A 95 -11.02 -2.01 19.72
C TYR A 95 -10.45 -3.42 19.86
N ASP A 96 -9.12 -3.53 19.89
CA ASP A 96 -8.40 -4.71 20.35
C ASP A 96 -7.23 -4.30 21.27
N GLU A 97 -6.82 -5.19 22.17
CA GLU A 97 -5.67 -4.94 23.04
C GLU A 97 -4.34 -5.07 22.29
N ASP A 98 -4.26 -6.02 21.34
CA ASP A 98 -3.11 -6.18 20.48
C ASP A 98 -3.07 -5.05 19.44
N PRO A 99 -2.02 -4.22 19.40
CA PRO A 99 -2.02 -3.02 18.58
C PRO A 99 -2.02 -3.31 17.07
N ILE A 100 -1.48 -4.45 16.62
CA ILE A 100 -1.56 -4.86 15.22
C ILE A 100 -3.00 -5.18 14.86
N THR A 101 -3.65 -6.02 15.68
CA THR A 101 -5.07 -6.35 15.52
C THR A 101 -5.95 -5.10 15.62
N HIS A 102 -5.65 -4.20 16.55
CA HIS A 102 -6.41 -2.96 16.73
C HIS A 102 -6.32 -2.05 15.52
N GLY A 103 -5.13 -1.90 14.93
CA GLY A 103 -4.95 -1.18 13.66
C GLY A 103 -5.72 -1.83 12.51
N HIS A 104 -5.71 -3.16 12.44
CA HIS A 104 -6.45 -3.95 11.44
C HIS A 104 -7.97 -3.76 11.58
N GLU A 105 -8.54 -4.05 12.75
CA GLU A 105 -9.98 -3.94 13.00
C GLU A 105 -10.48 -2.50 12.85
N THR A 106 -9.72 -1.51 13.35
CA THR A 106 -10.10 -0.10 13.20
C THR A 106 -10.12 0.32 11.73
N SER A 107 -9.21 -0.21 10.91
CA SER A 107 -9.21 0.05 9.47
C SER A 107 -10.52 -0.40 8.83
N HIS A 108 -11.06 -1.58 9.19
CA HIS A 108 -12.38 -2.01 8.72
C HIS A 108 -13.52 -1.05 9.10
N GLY A 109 -13.44 -0.45 10.29
CA GLY A 109 -14.38 0.60 10.70
C GLY A 109 -14.33 1.82 9.79
N ILE A 110 -13.13 2.29 9.45
CA ILE A 110 -12.94 3.42 8.54
C ILE A 110 -13.37 3.04 7.11
N HIS A 111 -13.01 1.84 6.63
CA HIS A 111 -13.40 1.34 5.31
C HIS A 111 -14.91 1.29 5.15
N SER A 112 -15.60 0.82 6.19
CA SER A 112 -17.06 0.81 6.25
C SER A 112 -17.64 2.22 6.13
N ASP A 113 -17.09 3.19 6.84
CA ASP A 113 -17.53 4.58 6.75
C ASP A 113 -17.29 5.18 5.37
N VAL A 114 -16.08 5.03 4.82
CA VAL A 114 -15.73 5.50 3.47
C VAL A 114 -16.69 4.90 2.44
N ARG A 115 -16.94 3.59 2.50
CA ARG A 115 -17.84 2.88 1.59
C ARG A 115 -19.29 3.36 1.68
N ASN A 116 -19.78 3.62 2.88
CA ASN A 116 -21.21 3.87 3.11
C ASN A 116 -21.57 5.36 3.08
N ASN A 117 -20.65 6.23 3.50
CA ASN A 117 -20.92 7.65 3.71
C ASN A 117 -20.13 8.57 2.78
N HIS A 118 -19.06 8.07 2.14
CA HIS A 118 -18.20 8.87 1.26
C HIS A 118 -18.09 8.34 -0.18
N ASN A 119 -18.85 7.30 -0.53
CA ASN A 119 -18.90 6.79 -1.90
C ASN A 119 -19.71 7.73 -2.81
N ASP A 120 -19.00 8.46 -3.67
CA ASP A 120 -19.55 9.39 -4.66
C ASP A 120 -19.62 8.81 -6.09
N THR A 121 -19.27 7.54 -6.26
CA THR A 121 -19.13 6.92 -7.60
C THR A 121 -20.46 6.64 -8.30
N GLY A 122 -21.59 6.75 -7.58
CA GLY A 122 -22.93 6.39 -8.07
C GLY A 122 -23.11 4.90 -8.33
N ARG A 123 -22.14 4.06 -7.94
CA ARG A 123 -22.12 2.60 -8.10
C ARG A 123 -21.86 1.96 -6.74
N ARG A 124 -22.16 0.67 -6.60
CA ARG A 124 -21.63 -0.08 -5.46
C ARG A 124 -20.10 -0.07 -5.55
N ALA A 125 -19.46 0.34 -4.47
CA ALA A 125 -18.02 0.49 -4.35
C ALA A 125 -17.57 -0.02 -2.99
N ASN A 126 -16.26 -0.12 -2.82
CA ASN A 126 -15.62 -0.33 -1.53
C ASN A 126 -14.71 0.85 -1.21
N GLY A 127 -14.42 1.02 0.08
CA GLY A 127 -13.61 2.12 0.61
C GLY A 127 -12.37 1.57 1.33
N PHE A 128 -11.24 2.24 1.17
CA PHE A 128 -9.96 1.83 1.77
C PHE A 128 -9.26 3.04 2.37
N TYR A 129 -8.84 2.93 3.64
CA TYR A 129 -8.10 3.98 4.33
C TYR A 129 -6.61 3.64 4.32
N VAL A 130 -5.79 4.51 3.74
CA VAL A 130 -4.40 4.22 3.41
C VAL A 130 -3.40 5.06 4.21
N LEU A 131 -3.82 5.52 5.40
CA LEU A 131 -3.11 6.44 6.30
C LEU A 131 -3.03 7.88 5.80
N ASP A 132 -2.62 8.77 6.70
CA ASP A 132 -2.37 10.21 6.46
C ASP A 132 -3.61 10.97 6.00
N GLY A 133 -4.77 10.60 6.55
CA GLY A 133 -6.05 11.20 6.17
C GLY A 133 -6.41 10.98 4.70
N ARG A 134 -5.95 9.87 4.11
CA ARG A 134 -6.25 9.50 2.72
C ARG A 134 -7.10 8.25 2.67
N ALA A 135 -8.18 8.34 1.90
CA ALA A 135 -9.02 7.21 1.55
C ALA A 135 -9.06 7.01 0.04
N VAL A 136 -9.53 5.84 -0.37
CA VAL A 136 -9.72 5.46 -1.78
C VAL A 136 -11.08 4.80 -1.91
N VAL A 137 -11.86 5.21 -2.90
CA VAL A 137 -13.13 4.56 -3.26
C VAL A 137 -12.96 3.86 -4.60
N ILE A 138 -13.32 2.59 -4.68
CA ILE A 138 -13.20 1.78 -5.91
C ILE A 138 -14.54 1.08 -6.18
N PRO A 139 -15.19 1.33 -7.32
CA PRO A 139 -16.39 0.59 -7.72
C PRO A 139 -16.14 -0.91 -7.71
N GLU A 140 -17.12 -1.71 -7.28
CA GLU A 140 -16.99 -3.17 -7.33
C GLU A 140 -16.95 -3.67 -8.78
N PRO A 141 -16.08 -4.64 -9.12
CA PRO A 141 -16.14 -5.36 -10.39
C PRO A 141 -17.35 -6.30 -10.42
N GLY A 142 -17.83 -6.62 -11.62
CA GLY A 142 -18.98 -7.49 -11.86
C GLY A 142 -18.68 -8.99 -11.72
N ILE A 143 -17.74 -9.38 -10.86
CA ILE A 143 -17.38 -10.78 -10.60
C ILE A 143 -17.86 -11.21 -9.21
N ARG A 144 -17.84 -12.52 -8.94
CA ARG A 144 -18.02 -13.08 -7.60
C ARG A 144 -16.68 -13.33 -6.93
N LYS A 145 -16.61 -13.24 -5.59
CA LYS A 145 -15.43 -13.62 -4.81
C LYS A 145 -15.04 -15.08 -5.06
N SER A 146 -16.02 -15.96 -5.22
CA SER A 146 -15.80 -17.37 -5.57
C SER A 146 -15.07 -17.59 -6.90
N HIS A 147 -15.06 -16.60 -7.82
CA HIS A 147 -14.27 -16.68 -9.06
C HIS A 147 -12.75 -16.51 -8.82
N VAL A 148 -12.31 -16.13 -7.62
CA VAL A 148 -10.89 -15.84 -7.31
C VAL A 148 -10.09 -17.12 -7.05
N ALA A 149 -10.70 -18.13 -6.42
CA ALA A 149 -10.02 -19.35 -5.98
C ALA A 149 -9.18 -20.08 -7.08
N PRO A 150 -9.65 -20.21 -8.34
CA PRO A 150 -8.87 -20.82 -9.41
C PRO A 150 -7.57 -20.08 -9.74
N PHE A 151 -7.48 -18.78 -9.43
CA PHE A 151 -6.32 -17.94 -9.74
C PHE A 151 -5.30 -17.89 -8.59
N VAL A 152 -5.52 -18.60 -7.50
CA VAL A 152 -4.55 -18.74 -6.41
C VAL A 152 -3.77 -20.05 -6.57
N PRO A 153 -2.49 -20.01 -7.01
CA PRO A 153 -1.64 -21.19 -7.12
C PRO A 153 -1.56 -21.97 -5.82
N GLN A 154 -1.43 -23.30 -5.91
CA GLN A 154 -1.46 -24.15 -4.73
C GLN A 154 -0.31 -23.82 -3.77
N SER A 155 0.89 -23.54 -4.30
CA SER A 155 2.07 -23.15 -3.53
C SER A 155 1.93 -21.81 -2.81
N LEU A 156 0.92 -21.00 -3.18
CA LEU A 156 0.64 -19.68 -2.64
C LEU A 156 -0.60 -19.63 -1.75
N ARG A 157 -1.17 -20.79 -1.40
CA ARG A 157 -2.29 -20.90 -0.45
C ARG A 157 -1.76 -20.97 0.98
N GLY A 158 -1.62 -19.79 1.60
CA GLY A 158 -1.29 -19.69 3.03
C GLY A 158 -2.44 -20.05 3.97
N SER A 159 -2.26 -19.78 5.26
CA SER A 159 -3.20 -20.16 6.33
C SER A 159 -4.56 -19.45 6.24
N ARG A 160 -4.63 -18.32 5.55
CA ARG A 160 -5.83 -17.49 5.40
C ARG A 160 -6.66 -17.84 4.16
N TYR A 161 -6.10 -18.61 3.22
CA TYR A 161 -6.76 -19.00 1.98
C TYR A 161 -8.18 -19.53 2.19
N THR A 162 -8.33 -20.51 3.09
CA THR A 162 -9.63 -21.14 3.33
C THR A 162 -10.63 -20.15 3.91
N LEU A 163 -10.22 -19.27 4.82
CA LEU A 163 -11.14 -18.33 5.44
C LEU A 163 -11.67 -17.29 4.44
N TYR A 164 -10.77 -16.69 3.67
CA TYR A 164 -11.12 -15.50 2.88
C TYR A 164 -11.46 -15.80 1.42
N ILE A 165 -10.82 -16.82 0.84
CA ILE A 165 -10.99 -17.12 -0.58
C ILE A 165 -12.03 -18.24 -0.77
N SER A 166 -11.81 -19.43 -0.20
CA SER A 166 -12.59 -20.62 -0.58
C SER A 166 -13.68 -21.09 0.39
N GLY A 167 -13.68 -20.65 1.65
CA GLY A 167 -14.48 -21.29 2.72
C GLY A 167 -15.69 -20.50 3.23
N SER A 168 -15.84 -19.22 2.86
CA SER A 168 -16.99 -18.40 3.28
C SER A 168 -17.76 -17.86 2.07
N PRO A 169 -19.10 -18.08 2.00
CA PRO A 169 -19.96 -17.47 0.98
C PRO A 169 -20.32 -16.01 1.30
N SER A 170 -19.97 -15.51 2.48
CA SER A 170 -20.17 -14.11 2.83
C SER A 170 -19.39 -13.21 1.87
N TRP A 171 -19.99 -12.06 1.52
CA TRP A 171 -19.39 -11.10 0.60
C TRP A 171 -19.08 -11.68 -0.79
N ASP A 172 -19.73 -12.77 -1.20
CA ASP A 172 -19.48 -13.36 -2.52
C ASP A 172 -19.83 -12.42 -3.67
N ASP A 173 -20.81 -11.55 -3.47
CA ASP A 173 -21.13 -10.50 -4.43
C ASP A 173 -20.23 -9.27 -4.30
N THR A 174 -19.32 -9.20 -3.32
CA THR A 174 -18.49 -8.02 -3.01
C THR A 174 -17.00 -8.43 -3.08
N PRO A 175 -16.47 -8.72 -4.28
CA PRO A 175 -15.13 -9.30 -4.44
C PRO A 175 -13.99 -8.40 -3.92
N LEU A 176 -14.16 -7.07 -3.88
CA LEU A 176 -13.16 -6.20 -3.27
C LEU A 176 -13.13 -6.28 -1.74
N TYR A 177 -13.96 -7.11 -1.10
CA TYR A 177 -13.74 -7.52 0.29
C TYR A 177 -12.34 -8.12 0.51
N VAL A 178 -11.77 -8.80 -0.49
CA VAL A 178 -10.37 -9.27 -0.42
C VAL A 178 -9.39 -8.11 -0.35
N PHE A 179 -9.69 -6.97 -0.99
CA PHE A 179 -8.86 -5.75 -0.89
C PHE A 179 -9.05 -5.03 0.46
N ASP A 180 -10.24 -5.13 1.05
CA ASP A 180 -10.55 -4.57 2.37
C ASP A 180 -9.67 -5.25 3.44
N GLU A 181 -9.70 -6.58 3.47
CA GLU A 181 -8.81 -7.41 4.29
C GLU A 181 -7.34 -7.12 3.99
N TRP A 182 -6.95 -7.12 2.71
CA TRP A 182 -5.58 -6.84 2.33
C TRP A 182 -5.09 -5.50 2.88
N ASN A 183 -5.84 -4.43 2.69
CA ASN A 183 -5.46 -3.12 3.17
C ASN A 183 -5.45 -3.04 4.71
N ALA A 184 -6.40 -3.68 5.40
CA ALA A 184 -6.42 -3.75 6.85
C ALA A 184 -5.19 -4.52 7.41
N TYR A 185 -4.78 -5.62 6.77
CA TYR A 185 -3.53 -6.32 7.11
C TYR A 185 -2.28 -5.46 6.86
N VAL A 186 -2.26 -4.67 5.80
CA VAL A 186 -1.16 -3.73 5.53
C VAL A 186 -1.11 -2.62 6.59
N ASN A 187 -2.27 -2.08 7.00
CA ASN A 187 -2.35 -1.08 8.08
C ASN A 187 -1.88 -1.67 9.42
N GLY A 188 -2.36 -2.87 9.79
CA GLY A 188 -1.93 -3.56 11.01
C GLY A 188 -0.43 -3.89 11.00
N GLY A 189 0.09 -4.36 9.87
CA GLY A 189 1.53 -4.61 9.71
C GLY A 189 2.38 -3.34 9.84
N ALA A 190 1.90 -2.21 9.31
CA ALA A 190 2.56 -0.92 9.49
C ALA A 190 2.61 -0.51 10.97
N VAL A 191 1.54 -0.74 11.73
CA VAL A 191 1.54 -0.51 13.20
C VAL A 191 2.59 -1.36 13.88
N GLY A 192 2.67 -2.65 13.55
CA GLY A 192 3.65 -3.57 14.13
C GLY A 192 5.09 -3.11 13.87
N VAL A 193 5.41 -2.81 12.61
CA VAL A 193 6.74 -2.35 12.17
C VAL A 193 7.13 -1.05 12.87
N ASP A 194 6.25 -0.04 12.89
CA ASP A 194 6.48 1.24 13.57
C ASP A 194 6.75 1.05 15.07
N MET A 195 5.99 0.18 15.74
CA MET A 195 6.19 -0.10 17.16
C MET A 195 7.52 -0.81 17.46
N VAL A 196 7.93 -1.79 16.64
CA VAL A 196 9.21 -2.48 16.83
C VAL A 196 10.38 -1.52 16.64
N GLN A 197 10.36 -0.72 15.57
CA GLN A 197 11.44 0.25 15.28
C GLN A 197 11.57 1.30 16.37
N ARG A 198 10.47 1.68 17.03
CA ARG A 198 10.46 2.63 18.14
C ARG A 198 10.79 2.01 19.51
N GLY A 199 11.10 0.71 19.57
CA GLY A 199 11.33 0.00 20.83
C GLY A 199 10.09 -0.04 21.73
N ARG A 200 8.89 0.07 21.16
CA ARG A 200 7.59 0.06 21.86
C ARG A 200 6.87 -1.28 21.77
N TRP A 201 7.40 -2.20 20.97
CA TRP A 201 6.85 -3.54 20.87
C TRP A 201 7.23 -4.38 22.09
N HIS A 202 6.23 -4.72 22.90
CA HIS A 202 6.39 -5.51 24.12
C HIS A 202 5.54 -6.78 24.14
N ARG A 203 4.90 -7.09 23.01
CA ARG A 203 4.21 -8.36 22.82
C ARG A 203 5.24 -9.34 22.23
N GLY A 204 5.13 -10.62 22.55
CA GLY A 204 6.04 -11.61 21.95
C GLY A 204 5.80 -11.76 20.44
N TRP A 205 6.18 -12.92 19.92
CA TRP A 205 5.99 -13.24 18.51
C TRP A 205 4.55 -13.02 17.99
N ARG A 206 4.43 -12.51 16.77
CA ARG A 206 3.20 -12.34 15.97
C ARG A 206 3.49 -12.60 14.49
N ASP A 207 2.47 -12.94 13.72
CA ASP A 207 2.55 -13.00 12.26
C ASP A 207 2.30 -11.62 11.61
N GLY A 208 2.85 -10.57 12.23
CA GLY A 208 2.47 -9.16 12.04
C GLY A 208 2.57 -8.63 10.60
N VAL A 209 3.43 -9.22 9.76
CA VAL A 209 3.55 -8.85 8.34
C VAL A 209 3.19 -9.98 7.36
N ALA A 210 2.87 -11.18 7.87
CA ALA A 210 2.57 -12.35 7.05
C ALA A 210 1.29 -12.16 6.23
N GLY A 211 0.27 -11.53 6.82
CA GLY A 211 -0.97 -11.21 6.13
C GLY A 211 -0.76 -10.26 4.94
N GLY A 212 0.22 -9.35 5.02
CA GLY A 212 0.53 -8.41 3.94
C GLY A 212 0.98 -9.11 2.65
N ILE A 213 1.93 -10.04 2.74
CA ILE A 213 2.38 -10.83 1.58
C ILE A 213 1.29 -11.79 1.08
N GLU A 214 0.60 -12.48 2.00
CA GLU A 214 -0.44 -13.45 1.67
C GLU A 214 -1.61 -12.80 0.92
N PHE A 215 -2.09 -11.63 1.36
CA PHE A 215 -3.14 -10.92 0.67
C PHE A 215 -2.67 -10.14 -0.56
N THR A 216 -1.39 -9.82 -0.70
CA THR A 216 -0.85 -9.30 -1.96
C THR A 216 -1.03 -10.33 -3.07
N ILE A 217 -0.74 -11.60 -2.79
CA ILE A 217 -1.00 -12.73 -3.70
C ILE A 217 -2.49 -12.82 -4.03
N TYR A 218 -3.37 -12.72 -3.02
CA TYR A 218 -4.81 -12.83 -3.26
C TYR A 218 -5.37 -11.64 -4.04
N ALA A 219 -4.81 -10.44 -3.84
CA ALA A 219 -5.19 -9.27 -4.61
C ALA A 219 -4.80 -9.40 -6.09
N LEU A 220 -3.62 -9.99 -6.39
CA LEU A 220 -3.26 -10.36 -7.76
C LEU A 220 -4.23 -11.38 -8.35
N ALA A 221 -4.63 -12.39 -7.57
CA ALA A 221 -5.63 -13.38 -8.01
C ALA A 221 -7.00 -12.74 -8.28
N VAL A 222 -7.44 -11.75 -7.47
CA VAL A 222 -8.65 -10.96 -7.75
C VAL A 222 -8.49 -10.24 -9.08
N ALA A 223 -7.36 -9.58 -9.32
CA ALA A 223 -7.11 -8.86 -10.57
C ALA A 223 -7.12 -9.77 -11.80
N MET A 224 -6.52 -10.97 -11.71
CA MET A 224 -6.59 -12.00 -12.74
C MET A 224 -8.04 -12.47 -12.97
N ALA A 225 -8.80 -12.70 -11.90
CA ALA A 225 -10.21 -13.09 -11.99
C ALA A 225 -11.08 -11.99 -12.63
N VAL A 226 -10.82 -10.72 -12.29
CA VAL A 226 -11.51 -9.56 -12.89
C VAL A 226 -11.16 -9.42 -14.36
N GLU A 227 -9.89 -9.55 -14.74
CA GLU A 227 -9.48 -9.50 -16.15
C GLU A 227 -10.19 -10.59 -16.97
N GLN A 228 -10.28 -11.81 -16.44
CA GLN A 228 -10.91 -12.93 -17.13
C GLN A 228 -12.44 -12.81 -17.21
N ASN A 229 -13.10 -12.36 -16.13
CA ASN A 229 -14.56 -12.46 -15.99
C ASN A 229 -15.30 -11.12 -16.12
N ASP A 230 -14.60 -9.99 -16.07
CA ASP A 230 -15.11 -8.64 -16.32
C ASP A 230 -14.04 -7.78 -17.01
N ALA A 231 -13.60 -8.23 -18.19
CA ALA A 231 -12.59 -7.55 -19.00
C ALA A 231 -12.95 -6.08 -19.32
N ALA A 232 -14.24 -5.79 -19.47
CA ALA A 232 -14.72 -4.43 -19.70
C ALA A 232 -14.46 -3.52 -18.50
N TYR A 233 -14.66 -4.02 -17.27
CA TYR A 233 -14.28 -3.31 -16.05
C TYR A 233 -12.76 -3.15 -15.98
N PHE A 234 -12.02 -4.24 -16.18
CA PHE A 234 -10.55 -4.23 -16.09
C PHE A 234 -9.91 -3.24 -17.07
N GLY A 235 -10.48 -3.12 -18.27
CA GLY A 235 -10.05 -2.14 -19.27
C GLY A 235 -10.27 -0.68 -18.84
N ARG A 236 -11.46 -0.36 -18.29
CA ARG A 236 -11.88 1.02 -18.02
C ARG A 236 -11.54 1.54 -16.61
N GLU A 237 -11.52 0.68 -15.60
CA GLU A 237 -11.42 1.10 -14.21
C GLU A 237 -9.95 1.27 -13.81
N THR A 238 -9.40 2.45 -14.08
CA THR A 238 -8.00 2.78 -13.76
C THR A 238 -7.77 2.82 -12.26
N GLN A 239 -8.72 3.33 -11.48
CA GLN A 239 -8.64 3.42 -10.02
C GLN A 239 -8.34 2.06 -9.36
N PHE A 240 -8.95 0.99 -9.87
CA PHE A 240 -8.71 -0.38 -9.41
C PHE A 240 -7.26 -0.84 -9.65
N LYS A 241 -6.73 -0.60 -10.85
CA LYS A 241 -5.36 -1.00 -11.23
C LYS A 241 -4.30 -0.15 -10.51
N GLU A 242 -4.55 1.15 -10.37
CA GLU A 242 -3.68 2.08 -9.62
C GLU A 242 -3.65 1.70 -8.14
N PHE A 243 -4.79 1.38 -7.54
CA PHE A 243 -4.82 0.95 -6.13
C PHE A 243 -4.12 -0.39 -5.93
N LEU A 244 -4.31 -1.34 -6.84
CA LEU A 244 -3.61 -2.62 -6.81
C LEU A 244 -2.09 -2.41 -6.84
N ALA A 245 -1.57 -1.53 -7.70
CA ALA A 245 -0.14 -1.22 -7.74
C ALA A 245 0.34 -0.50 -6.46
N PHE A 246 -0.36 0.57 -6.06
CA PHE A 246 -0.05 1.35 -4.87
C PHE A 246 -0.02 0.49 -3.60
N ASN A 247 -1.06 -0.28 -3.35
CA ASN A 247 -1.16 -1.08 -2.12
C ASN A 247 -0.25 -2.31 -2.17
N THR A 248 0.11 -2.82 -3.37
CA THR A 248 1.19 -3.82 -3.54
C THR A 248 2.52 -3.25 -3.09
N LYS A 249 2.89 -2.05 -3.56
CA LYS A 249 4.13 -1.39 -3.16
C LYS A 249 4.18 -1.22 -1.65
N ARG A 250 3.11 -0.69 -1.07
CA ARG A 250 2.98 -0.49 0.38
C ARG A 250 3.10 -1.80 1.16
N ALA A 251 2.36 -2.84 0.76
CA ALA A 251 2.39 -4.15 1.40
C ALA A 251 3.78 -4.78 1.37
N MET A 252 4.45 -4.74 0.21
CA MET A 252 5.77 -5.34 0.03
C MET A 252 6.86 -4.58 0.78
N THR A 253 6.77 -3.24 0.86
CA THR A 253 7.67 -2.43 1.68
C THR A 253 7.54 -2.79 3.17
N ILE A 254 6.32 -2.85 3.70
CA ILE A 254 6.07 -3.21 5.11
C ILE A 254 6.50 -4.64 5.39
N PHE A 255 6.20 -5.57 4.49
CA PHE A 255 6.63 -6.96 4.59
C PHE A 255 8.15 -7.07 4.68
N ARG A 256 8.89 -6.43 3.77
CA ARG A 256 10.37 -6.46 3.79
C ARG A 256 10.96 -5.81 5.04
N ALA A 257 10.38 -4.70 5.50
CA ALA A 257 10.82 -4.08 6.74
C ALA A 257 10.61 -4.99 7.96
N GLY A 258 9.48 -5.69 8.04
CA GLY A 258 9.12 -6.50 9.20
C GLY A 258 9.64 -7.93 9.20
N ARG A 259 9.89 -8.54 8.04
CA ARG A 259 10.10 -10.01 7.92
C ARG A 259 11.27 -10.56 8.73
N ASP A 260 12.30 -9.75 8.95
CA ASP A 260 13.51 -10.13 9.69
C ASP A 260 13.53 -9.61 11.14
N MET A 261 12.52 -8.82 11.53
CA MET A 261 12.35 -8.40 12.92
C MET A 261 12.06 -9.62 13.79
N GLU A 262 12.76 -9.79 14.90
CA GLU A 262 12.61 -10.95 15.80
C GLU A 262 11.13 -11.25 16.16
N PRO A 263 10.28 -10.26 16.50
CA PRO A 263 8.90 -10.53 16.85
C PRO A 263 8.02 -10.96 15.66
N PHE A 264 8.44 -10.75 14.42
CA PHE A 264 7.63 -11.00 13.22
C PHE A 264 8.23 -12.05 12.26
N ARG A 265 9.43 -12.55 12.55
CA ARG A 265 10.08 -13.58 11.74
C ARG A 265 9.25 -14.86 11.75
N TYR A 266 8.92 -15.35 10.57
CA TYR A 266 8.07 -16.54 10.41
C TYR A 266 8.37 -17.31 9.13
N ASP A 267 8.59 -18.62 9.21
CA ASP A 267 9.00 -19.41 8.03
C ASP A 267 7.89 -19.53 6.96
N ALA A 268 6.61 -19.42 7.34
CA ALA A 268 5.52 -19.56 6.38
C ALA A 268 5.42 -18.37 5.42
N GLN A 269 5.65 -17.13 5.90
CA GLN A 269 5.68 -15.95 5.02
C GLN A 269 6.89 -15.98 4.08
N GLU A 270 8.03 -16.50 4.55
CA GLU A 270 9.22 -16.73 3.72
C GLU A 270 8.94 -17.75 2.62
N THR A 271 8.26 -18.84 2.96
CA THR A 271 7.85 -19.87 2.01
C THR A 271 6.92 -19.29 0.94
N LEU A 272 5.91 -18.50 1.33
CA LEU A 272 5.01 -17.83 0.39
C LEU A 272 5.77 -16.89 -0.54
N TYR A 273 6.68 -16.07 -0.01
CA TYR A 273 7.46 -15.14 -0.81
C TYR A 273 8.39 -15.85 -1.80
N ASN A 274 9.09 -16.90 -1.36
CA ASN A 274 9.97 -17.70 -2.21
C ASN A 274 9.21 -18.44 -3.30
N ASN A 275 8.03 -18.98 -2.97
CA ASN A 275 7.16 -19.63 -3.94
C ASN A 275 6.64 -18.61 -4.96
N LEU A 276 6.24 -17.40 -4.53
CA LEU A 276 5.79 -16.36 -5.47
C LEU A 276 6.88 -16.06 -6.50
N ARG A 277 8.13 -15.98 -6.06
CA ARG A 277 9.29 -15.70 -6.92
C ARG A 277 9.67 -16.84 -7.86
N SER A 278 9.56 -18.10 -7.44
CA SER A 278 10.23 -19.20 -8.15
C SER A 278 9.39 -20.45 -8.42
N SER A 279 8.28 -20.66 -7.72
CA SER A 279 7.46 -21.86 -7.92
C SER A 279 6.88 -21.90 -9.34
N ALA A 280 6.81 -23.11 -9.93
CA ALA A 280 6.34 -23.30 -11.29
C ALA A 280 4.85 -22.97 -11.45
N ASP A 281 4.02 -23.32 -10.46
CA ASP A 281 2.58 -23.07 -10.48
C ASP A 281 2.20 -21.59 -10.31
N ALA A 282 3.14 -20.75 -9.84
CA ALA A 282 2.96 -19.30 -9.77
C ALA A 282 3.40 -18.53 -11.03
N GLU A 283 3.89 -19.19 -12.09
CA GLU A 283 4.39 -18.49 -13.28
C GLU A 283 3.32 -17.63 -13.95
N ALA A 284 2.09 -18.13 -14.08
CA ALA A 284 0.99 -17.36 -14.67
C ALA A 284 0.71 -16.05 -13.91
N MET A 285 0.81 -16.08 -12.57
CA MET A 285 0.64 -14.90 -11.73
C MET A 285 1.80 -13.92 -11.89
N ARG A 286 3.06 -14.41 -11.97
CA ARG A 286 4.22 -13.56 -12.24
C ARG A 286 4.14 -12.90 -13.62
N ALA A 287 3.78 -13.66 -14.64
CA ALA A 287 3.60 -13.16 -16.00
C ALA A 287 2.48 -12.11 -16.07
N PHE A 288 1.37 -12.34 -15.36
CA PHE A 288 0.31 -11.34 -15.20
C PHE A 288 0.83 -10.06 -14.54
N ALA A 289 1.55 -10.16 -13.42
CA ALA A 289 2.09 -9.00 -12.71
C ALA A 289 3.07 -8.19 -13.57
N ARG A 290 4.00 -8.86 -14.28
CA ARG A 290 4.96 -8.20 -15.20
C ARG A 290 4.24 -7.53 -16.37
N ARG A 291 3.21 -8.15 -16.93
CA ARG A 291 2.40 -7.56 -18.01
C ARG A 291 1.60 -6.34 -17.52
N LEU A 292 0.99 -6.46 -16.34
CA LEU A 292 0.15 -5.41 -15.78
C LEU A 292 0.98 -4.21 -15.36
N PHE A 293 1.98 -4.38 -14.50
CA PHE A 293 2.77 -3.28 -13.92
C PHE A 293 4.01 -2.89 -14.72
N GLY A 294 4.42 -3.71 -15.68
CA GLY A 294 5.74 -3.60 -16.30
C GLY A 294 6.76 -4.46 -15.57
N GLU A 295 7.68 -5.04 -16.34
CA GLU A 295 8.63 -6.04 -15.84
C GLU A 295 9.57 -5.47 -14.77
N ALA A 296 10.16 -4.29 -15.01
CA ALA A 296 11.06 -3.64 -14.06
C ALA A 296 10.37 -3.35 -12.71
N TRP A 297 9.15 -2.79 -12.76
CA TRP A 297 8.38 -2.49 -11.56
C TRP A 297 8.01 -3.75 -10.79
N ALA A 298 7.48 -4.77 -11.47
CA ALA A 298 7.12 -6.03 -10.83
C ALA A 298 8.34 -6.72 -10.21
N ASN A 299 9.47 -6.74 -10.90
CA ASN A 299 10.71 -7.32 -10.38
C ASN A 299 11.21 -6.59 -9.13
N ALA A 300 11.24 -5.25 -9.11
CA ALA A 300 11.66 -4.48 -7.94
C ALA A 300 10.65 -4.56 -6.77
N VAL A 301 9.37 -4.34 -7.05
CA VAL A 301 8.35 -4.17 -6.01
C VAL A 301 7.81 -5.51 -5.51
N LEU A 302 7.44 -6.43 -6.40
CA LEU A 302 6.89 -7.73 -5.98
C LEU A 302 7.98 -8.74 -5.67
N PHE A 303 9.01 -8.84 -6.51
CA PHE A 303 10.00 -9.91 -6.36
C PHE A 303 11.24 -9.48 -5.58
N GLY A 304 11.53 -8.18 -5.48
CA GLY A 304 12.70 -7.66 -4.76
C GLY A 304 14.01 -7.90 -5.51
N ASP A 305 13.94 -8.04 -6.84
CA ASP A 305 15.11 -8.14 -7.71
C ASP A 305 15.62 -6.74 -8.05
N GLY A 306 16.94 -6.54 -7.99
CA GLY A 306 17.56 -5.25 -8.28
C GLY A 306 17.56 -4.25 -7.10
N LEU A 307 17.08 -4.64 -5.92
CA LEU A 307 17.40 -3.96 -4.66
C LEU A 307 18.81 -4.38 -4.23
N MET A 308 19.68 -3.43 -3.93
CA MET A 308 21.05 -3.75 -3.50
C MET A 308 21.01 -4.31 -2.06
N PRO A 309 21.96 -5.17 -1.65
CA PRO A 309 22.01 -5.72 -0.30
C PRO A 309 22.04 -4.67 0.83
N ASP A 310 22.51 -3.46 0.54
CA ASP A 310 22.56 -2.34 1.49
C ASP A 310 21.16 -1.72 1.74
N ASP A 311 20.18 -1.94 0.85
CA ASP A 311 18.79 -1.52 1.05
C ASP A 311 18.02 -2.44 2.03
N LEU A 312 18.65 -3.52 2.50
CA LEU A 312 18.05 -4.58 3.31
C LEU A 312 18.73 -4.79 4.67
N GLN A 313 19.76 -4.01 5.03
CA GLN A 313 20.37 -4.11 6.35
C GLN A 313 19.64 -3.22 7.38
N PRO A 314 19.38 -3.70 8.61
CA PRO A 314 19.07 -2.78 9.71
C PRO A 314 20.25 -1.81 9.87
N PRO A 315 20.00 -0.52 10.16
CA PRO A 315 21.08 0.44 10.34
C PRO A 315 22.04 -0.09 11.40
N ALA A 316 23.33 -0.12 11.05
CA ALA A 316 24.38 -0.45 11.99
C ALA A 316 24.28 0.48 13.21
N GLU A 317 24.43 -0.07 14.42
CA GLU A 317 24.46 0.75 15.63
C GLU A 317 25.56 1.82 15.52
N PRO A 318 25.31 3.04 16.03
CA PRO A 318 26.25 4.14 15.87
C PRO A 318 27.54 3.88 16.66
N ASP A 319 28.65 3.81 15.94
CA ASP A 319 29.99 4.06 16.47
C ASP A 319 30.11 5.56 16.80
N PRO A 320 30.32 5.97 18.06
CA PRO A 320 30.30 7.38 18.47
C PRO A 320 31.54 8.18 18.05
N GLY A 321 32.29 7.73 17.04
CA GLY A 321 33.65 8.21 16.77
C GLY A 321 34.00 8.65 15.34
N ALA A 322 33.14 8.47 14.34
CA ALA A 322 33.44 8.84 12.96
C ALA A 322 32.33 9.72 12.38
N GLY A 323 32.69 10.85 11.75
CA GLY A 323 31.74 11.74 11.09
C GLY A 323 30.86 10.94 10.13
N GLY A 324 29.57 10.87 10.45
CA GLY A 324 28.57 10.18 9.65
C GLY A 324 28.36 10.85 8.29
N PRO A 325 27.59 10.20 7.39
CA PRO A 325 27.08 10.86 6.19
C PRO A 325 26.36 12.16 6.57
N ALA A 326 26.37 13.13 5.67
CA ALA A 326 25.72 14.42 5.89
C ALA A 326 24.23 14.20 6.20
N ASP A 327 23.76 14.92 7.22
CA ASP A 327 22.39 14.99 7.71
C ASP A 327 22.14 16.48 7.93
N THR A 328 21.62 17.13 6.89
CA THR A 328 21.57 18.58 6.75
C THR A 328 20.51 19.22 7.65
N ASP A 329 19.39 18.54 7.87
CA ASP A 329 18.28 19.04 8.69
C ASP A 329 18.25 18.45 10.12
N GLY A 330 19.08 17.46 10.40
CA GLY A 330 19.29 16.88 11.72
C GLY A 330 18.11 16.01 12.19
N ASP A 331 17.32 15.48 11.26
CA ASP A 331 16.14 14.65 11.56
C ASP A 331 16.49 13.19 11.89
N GLY A 332 17.77 12.81 11.68
CA GLY A 332 18.32 11.48 11.93
C GLY A 332 18.34 10.58 10.69
N ILE A 333 18.03 11.10 9.50
CA ILE A 333 18.13 10.44 8.20
C ILE A 333 19.23 11.12 7.39
N ALA A 334 20.14 10.33 6.80
CA ALA A 334 21.20 10.89 5.97
C ALA A 334 20.64 11.53 4.69
N ASP A 335 21.22 12.63 4.22
CA ASP A 335 20.79 13.39 3.03
C ASP A 335 20.57 12.52 1.79
N ALA A 336 21.36 11.45 1.64
CA ALA A 336 21.26 10.53 0.50
C ALA A 336 19.99 9.66 0.52
N ASP A 337 19.41 9.46 1.70
CA ASP A 337 18.25 8.64 1.97
C ASP A 337 16.99 9.47 2.30
N ASP A 338 17.21 10.75 2.61
CA ASP A 338 16.18 11.69 3.01
C ASP A 338 15.33 12.12 1.80
N GLN A 339 14.03 11.88 1.89
CA GLN A 339 13.05 12.28 0.89
C GLN A 339 12.54 13.71 1.12
N CYS A 340 13.00 14.38 2.18
CA CYS A 340 12.46 15.58 2.77
C CYS A 340 13.56 16.40 3.48
N SER A 341 14.46 17.01 2.70
CA SER A 341 15.69 17.73 3.13
C SER A 341 15.56 18.90 4.12
N ALA A 342 14.36 19.16 4.66
CA ALA A 342 14.07 20.24 5.60
C ALA A 342 12.93 19.89 6.58
N SER A 343 13.03 18.74 7.23
CA SER A 343 12.12 18.31 8.27
C SER A 343 12.07 19.25 9.47
N PRO A 344 10.87 19.59 10.00
CA PRO A 344 10.78 20.49 11.13
C PRO A 344 11.49 19.93 12.36
N ALA A 345 12.48 20.67 12.85
CA ALA A 345 13.31 20.27 13.98
C ALA A 345 12.48 19.77 15.18
N GLY A 346 12.80 18.57 15.66
CA GLY A 346 12.13 17.93 16.79
C GLY A 346 10.78 17.27 16.47
N ARG A 347 10.33 17.27 15.21
CA ARG A 347 9.21 16.42 14.76
C ARG A 347 9.70 15.02 14.43
N PRO A 348 8.97 13.96 14.83
CA PRO A 348 9.28 12.61 14.37
C PRO A 348 9.11 12.51 12.85
N VAL A 349 10.11 11.96 12.17
CA VAL A 349 10.09 11.65 10.74
C VAL A 349 9.86 10.15 10.50
N TRP A 350 9.41 9.80 9.30
CA TRP A 350 9.41 8.41 8.86
C TRP A 350 10.85 7.95 8.63
N THR A 351 11.20 6.74 9.07
CA THR A 351 12.58 6.23 8.91
C THR A 351 12.72 5.23 7.77
N PHE A 352 11.64 4.96 7.04
CA PHE A 352 11.57 3.99 5.96
C PHE A 352 10.50 4.33 4.92
N GLY A 353 10.59 3.67 3.76
CA GLY A 353 9.62 3.80 2.69
C GLY A 353 9.77 5.09 1.89
N GLU A 354 8.79 5.36 1.03
CA GLU A 354 8.80 6.53 0.14
C GLU A 354 8.80 7.89 0.83
N TRP A 355 8.59 7.91 2.14
CA TRP A 355 8.50 9.12 2.96
C TRP A 355 9.65 9.21 3.96
N LYS A 356 10.67 8.36 3.83
CA LYS A 356 11.86 8.35 4.71
C LYS A 356 12.43 9.77 4.83
N GLY A 357 12.63 10.25 6.04
CA GLY A 357 13.05 11.62 6.33
C GLY A 357 11.92 12.66 6.30
N CYS A 358 10.65 12.31 6.09
CA CYS A 358 9.55 13.29 6.15
C CYS A 358 8.81 13.26 7.50
N ALA A 359 8.47 14.42 8.05
CA ALA A 359 7.54 14.52 9.18
C ALA A 359 6.07 14.31 8.75
N SER A 360 5.20 13.97 9.70
CA SER A 360 3.76 13.87 9.44
C SER A 360 3.19 15.20 8.90
N GLY A 361 2.61 15.15 7.69
CA GLY A 361 2.09 16.31 6.98
C GLY A 361 3.11 17.08 6.12
N GLN A 362 4.37 16.67 6.11
CA GLN A 362 5.41 17.17 5.21
C GLN A 362 5.34 16.44 3.86
N PHE A 363 5.69 17.14 2.78
CA PHE A 363 5.71 16.60 1.42
C PHE A 363 7.15 16.31 0.97
N LYS A 364 7.39 15.25 0.19
CA LYS A 364 8.72 14.94 -0.35
C LYS A 364 9.28 16.03 -1.26
N ASP A 365 10.59 16.17 -1.27
CA ASP A 365 11.35 17.10 -2.13
C ASP A 365 11.10 16.85 -3.62
N ALA A 366 10.98 15.58 -4.02
CA ALA A 366 10.77 15.18 -5.41
C ALA A 366 9.41 15.63 -6.01
N GLY A 367 8.54 16.28 -5.22
CA GLY A 367 7.24 16.79 -5.64
C GLY A 367 7.26 18.17 -6.32
N LEU A 368 8.40 18.87 -6.36
CA LEU A 368 8.50 20.22 -6.92
C LEU A 368 9.66 20.33 -7.88
N ALA A 369 9.34 20.58 -9.16
CA ALA A 369 10.35 20.79 -10.17
C ALA A 369 11.15 22.06 -9.86
N GLY A 370 12.44 21.89 -9.54
CA GLY A 370 13.41 22.97 -9.41
C GLY A 370 13.80 23.28 -7.98
N GLY A 371 14.62 22.42 -7.36
CA GLY A 371 15.27 22.74 -6.09
C GLY A 371 15.93 24.11 -6.12
N GLY A 372 15.74 24.87 -5.04
CA GLY A 372 16.19 26.25 -4.87
C GLY A 372 15.91 26.72 -3.44
N PRO A 373 16.34 27.93 -3.06
CA PRO A 373 16.00 28.50 -1.76
C PRO A 373 14.48 28.54 -1.54
N ASP A 374 14.07 28.26 -0.31
CA ASP A 374 12.69 28.38 0.19
C ASP A 374 12.77 29.24 1.46
N ALA A 375 12.47 30.54 1.30
CA ALA A 375 12.68 31.54 2.32
C ALA A 375 11.64 31.47 3.46
N ASP A 376 10.44 30.97 3.17
CA ASP A 376 9.34 30.92 4.14
C ASP A 376 9.08 29.51 4.72
N GLY A 377 9.72 28.50 4.16
CA GLY A 377 9.74 27.13 4.65
C GLY A 377 8.40 26.42 4.46
N ASP A 378 7.56 26.88 3.53
CA ASP A 378 6.30 26.22 3.17
C ASP A 378 6.51 24.99 2.26
N GLY A 379 7.76 24.79 1.85
CA GLY A 379 8.24 23.70 1.03
C GLY A 379 8.13 24.01 -0.46
N VAL A 380 7.86 25.23 -0.92
CA VAL A 380 7.82 25.64 -2.33
C VAL A 380 8.99 26.60 -2.61
N PRO A 381 9.90 26.29 -3.56
CA PRO A 381 11.04 27.16 -3.84
C PRO A 381 10.62 28.58 -4.24
N ASP A 382 11.36 29.57 -3.74
CA ASP A 382 11.15 31.01 -3.96
C ASP A 382 10.93 31.35 -5.45
N ALA A 383 11.60 30.61 -6.34
CA ALA A 383 11.56 30.83 -7.78
C ALA A 383 10.17 30.56 -8.40
N VAL A 384 9.36 29.70 -7.77
CA VAL A 384 8.06 29.27 -8.27
C VAL A 384 6.91 29.61 -7.33
N ASP A 385 7.22 29.93 -6.08
CA ASP A 385 6.27 30.38 -5.08
C ASP A 385 5.53 31.68 -5.49
N LYS A 386 4.22 31.69 -5.25
CA LYS A 386 3.31 32.82 -5.49
C LYS A 386 2.96 33.56 -4.20
N CYS A 387 3.51 33.13 -3.07
CA CYS A 387 3.08 33.47 -1.73
C CYS A 387 4.23 33.40 -0.71
N SER A 388 5.30 34.19 -0.92
CA SER A 388 6.60 34.25 -0.21
C SER A 388 6.60 34.53 1.32
N GLY A 389 5.46 34.42 1.99
CA GLY A 389 5.33 34.55 3.43
C GLY A 389 4.32 33.57 4.00
N THR A 390 4.14 32.43 3.35
CA THR A 390 3.35 31.34 3.89
C THR A 390 4.06 30.74 5.08
N ALA A 391 3.34 30.55 6.18
CA ALA A 391 3.97 29.99 7.38
C ALA A 391 4.36 28.52 7.14
N ALA A 392 5.61 28.18 7.47
CA ALA A 392 6.10 26.81 7.46
C ALA A 392 5.13 25.81 8.12
N GLY A 393 4.94 24.66 7.45
CA GLY A 393 4.00 23.60 7.89
C GLY A 393 2.52 23.86 7.60
N LYS A 394 2.16 24.91 6.85
CA LYS A 394 0.82 25.08 6.29
C LYS A 394 0.64 24.22 5.04
N VAL A 395 -0.59 23.75 4.83
CA VAL A 395 -0.97 23.10 3.57
C VAL A 395 -1.10 24.18 2.50
N VAL A 396 -0.28 24.07 1.45
CA VAL A 396 -0.23 25.02 0.33
C VAL A 396 -0.66 24.37 -0.98
N TRP A 397 -1.13 25.17 -1.93
CA TRP A 397 -1.34 24.70 -3.29
C TRP A 397 0.00 24.39 -3.95
N ARG A 398 0.12 23.22 -4.61
CA ARG A 398 1.39 22.73 -5.17
C ARG A 398 1.49 22.86 -6.69
N GLN A 399 0.48 23.41 -7.35
CA GLN A 399 0.45 23.67 -8.80
C GLN A 399 -0.47 24.84 -9.14
N GLY A 400 -0.28 25.41 -10.32
CA GLY A 400 -1.14 26.46 -10.87
C GLY A 400 -0.87 27.83 -10.27
N ASP A 401 -1.83 28.74 -10.46
CA ASP A 401 -1.69 30.17 -10.16
C ASP A 401 -1.56 30.52 -8.68
N TRP A 402 -1.74 29.53 -7.79
CA TRP A 402 -1.70 29.66 -6.34
C TRP A 402 -0.55 28.87 -5.70
N LEU A 403 0.39 28.35 -6.49
CA LEU A 403 1.55 27.58 -6.01
C LEU A 403 2.23 28.28 -4.82
N GLY A 404 2.35 27.61 -3.68
CA GLY A 404 2.91 28.14 -2.41
C GLY A 404 1.95 28.96 -1.56
N CYS A 405 0.67 29.09 -1.93
CA CYS A 405 -0.30 29.80 -1.09
C CYS A 405 -1.03 28.86 -0.12
N ALA A 406 -1.17 29.26 1.15
CA ALA A 406 -2.10 28.61 2.07
C ALA A 406 -3.56 29.05 1.86
N GLY A 407 -4.51 28.23 2.32
CA GLY A 407 -5.93 28.57 2.30
C GLY A 407 -6.22 29.89 3.04
N GLY A 408 -6.77 30.87 2.33
CA GLY A 408 -7.09 32.20 2.87
C GLY A 408 -5.98 33.26 2.74
N GLN A 409 -4.85 32.91 2.12
CA GLN A 409 -3.75 33.83 1.82
C GLN A 409 -3.95 34.55 0.48
N PHE A 410 -3.42 35.76 0.34
CA PHE A 410 -3.32 36.47 -0.93
C PHE A 410 -1.95 36.22 -1.57
N ARG A 411 -1.96 35.99 -2.89
CA ARG A 411 -0.74 35.94 -3.71
C ARG A 411 0.01 37.25 -3.62
N ASP A 412 1.32 37.19 -3.73
CA ASP A 412 2.18 38.36 -3.66
C ASP A 412 1.85 39.37 -4.78
N ALA A 413 1.41 38.88 -5.94
CA ALA A 413 0.97 39.71 -7.06
C ALA A 413 -0.40 40.39 -6.86
N ASP A 414 -1.19 39.93 -5.89
CA ASP A 414 -2.54 40.45 -5.59
C ASP A 414 -2.55 41.36 -4.34
N ARG A 415 -1.38 41.60 -3.73
CA ARG A 415 -1.17 42.58 -2.65
C ARG A 415 -0.78 43.93 -3.22
#